data_AF-A0A563DTN2-F1
#
_entry.id   AF-A0A563DTN2-F1
#
_cell.length_a   1.000
_cell.length_b   1.000
_cell.length_c   1.000
_cell.angle_alpha   90.00
_cell.angle_beta   90.00
_cell.angle_gamma   90.00
#
_symmetry.space_group_name_H-M   'P 1'
#
loop_
_entity.id
_entity.type
_entity.pdbx_description
1 polymer ?
#
loop_
_entity_poly.entity_id
_entity_poly.type
_entity_poly.pdbx_seq_one_letter_code
_entity_poly.pdbx_strand_id
1 'polypeptide(L)'
;MTAFEGSNLIPSTPGKDTVVGLRAWASGILPTEAGVELLISAVDGRLLHGPWIRIATDDTCTCFDATLADAAGELSGGERRILRIAASLADPTCMVALADVLVGLDDRHARLVLNAVAHAAGWSGAVATS
;
A
#
# COMPACT_ATOMS: atom_id res chain seq x y z
N MET A 1 15.11 -2.78 13.97
CA MET A 1 15.18 -2.34 12.57
C MET A 1 16.40 -3.01 11.97
N THR A 2 16.23 -4.23 11.46
CA THR A 2 17.33 -5.04 10.94
C THR A 2 17.17 -5.11 9.43
N ALA A 3 18.20 -4.69 8.71
CA ALA A 3 18.27 -4.69 7.27
C ALA A 3 18.20 -6.13 6.73
N PHE A 4 17.31 -6.39 5.77
CA PHE A 4 17.35 -7.60 4.95
C PHE A 4 18.12 -7.28 3.67
N GLU A 5 19.43 -7.57 3.71
CA GLU A 5 20.29 -7.57 2.52
C GLU A 5 19.86 -8.67 1.53
N GLY A 6 19.99 -8.35 0.25
CA GLY A 6 19.33 -9.02 -0.86
C GLY A 6 19.64 -10.50 -1.03
N SER A 7 18.64 -11.23 -1.52
CA SER A 7 18.77 -12.28 -2.55
C SER A 7 17.38 -12.79 -2.95
N ASN A 8 17.15 -12.84 -4.27
CA ASN A 8 16.08 -13.54 -4.98
C ASN A 8 14.63 -13.28 -4.56
N LEU A 9 13.97 -12.37 -5.29
CA LEU A 9 12.54 -12.14 -5.20
C LEU A 9 11.98 -12.27 -6.63
N ILE A 10 11.08 -13.23 -6.83
CA ILE A 10 10.46 -13.57 -8.12
C ILE A 10 9.05 -12.95 -8.15
N PRO A 11 8.53 -12.44 -9.29
CA PRO A 11 7.15 -11.97 -9.36
C PRO A 11 6.20 -13.16 -9.42
N SER A 12 5.44 -13.43 -8.34
CA SER A 12 4.35 -14.42 -8.34
C SER A 12 3.01 -13.74 -8.60
N THR A 13 2.06 -14.45 -9.22
CA THR A 13 0.68 -13.98 -9.41
C THR A 13 -0.01 -13.84 -8.05
N PRO A 14 -0.48 -12.66 -7.65
CA PRO A 14 -1.20 -12.42 -6.40
C PRO A 14 -2.45 -13.29 -6.28
N GLY A 15 -2.47 -14.16 -5.28
CA GLY A 15 -3.64 -14.94 -4.86
C GLY A 15 -4.25 -14.39 -3.56
N LYS A 16 -5.30 -15.04 -3.05
CA LYS A 16 -5.85 -14.75 -1.70
C LYS A 16 -4.77 -14.78 -0.61
N ASP A 17 -3.73 -15.59 -0.83
CA ASP A 17 -2.60 -15.75 0.08
C ASP A 17 -1.73 -14.49 0.17
N THR A 18 -1.64 -13.70 -0.90
CA THR A 18 -0.93 -12.39 -0.91
C THR A 18 -1.60 -11.38 0.00
N VAL A 19 -2.93 -11.29 -0.03
CA VAL A 19 -3.69 -10.37 0.83
C VAL A 19 -3.54 -10.73 2.30
N VAL A 20 -3.60 -12.03 2.61
CA VAL A 20 -3.40 -12.54 3.98
C VAL A 20 -1.98 -12.23 4.46
N GLY A 21 -0.96 -12.51 3.63
CA GLY A 21 0.43 -12.24 3.95
C GLY A 21 0.71 -10.76 4.19
N LEU A 22 0.20 -9.86 3.34
CA LEU A 22 0.38 -8.42 3.51
C LEU A 22 -0.27 -7.88 4.79
N ARG A 23 -1.47 -8.35 5.11
CA ARG A 23 -2.15 -7.98 6.37
C ARG A 23 -1.39 -8.49 7.58
N ALA A 24 -0.89 -9.73 7.53
CA ALA A 24 -0.08 -10.30 8.61
C ALA A 24 1.22 -9.51 8.81
N TRP A 25 1.87 -9.09 7.72
CA TRP A 25 3.08 -8.28 7.76
C TRP A 25 2.85 -6.87 8.33
N ALA A 26 1.75 -6.21 7.96
CA ALA A 26 1.44 -4.85 8.41
C ALA A 26 0.90 -4.76 9.84
N SER A 27 0.38 -5.87 10.37
CA SER A 27 -0.32 -5.94 11.66
C SER A 27 0.47 -5.32 12.81
N GLY A 28 -0.19 -4.46 13.57
CA GLY A 28 0.35 -3.81 14.77
C GLY A 28 0.95 -2.41 14.53
N ILE A 29 0.99 -1.95 13.28
CA ILE A 29 1.43 -0.59 12.93
C ILE A 29 0.36 0.07 12.07
N LEU A 30 -0.50 0.90 12.70
CA LEU A 30 -1.69 1.48 12.05
C LEU A 30 -1.41 2.21 10.71
N PRO A 31 -0.35 3.02 10.55
CA PRO A 31 -0.03 3.61 9.25
C PRO A 31 0.30 2.56 8.18
N THR A 32 1.06 1.52 8.56
CA THR A 32 1.42 0.42 7.65
C THR A 32 0.20 -0.41 7.27
N GLU A 33 -0.69 -0.71 8.22
CA GLU A 33 -1.98 -1.35 7.94
C GLU A 33 -2.81 -0.53 6.96
N ALA A 34 -2.93 0.78 7.20
CA ALA A 34 -3.67 1.69 6.33
C ALA A 34 -3.11 1.74 4.91
N GLY A 35 -1.77 1.79 4.78
CA GLY A 35 -1.10 1.72 3.49
C GLY A 35 -1.42 0.43 2.74
N VAL A 36 -1.37 -0.72 3.42
CA VAL A 36 -1.71 -2.04 2.85
C VAL A 36 -3.18 -2.14 2.46
N GLU A 37 -4.12 -1.70 3.30
CA GLU A 37 -5.56 -1.74 2.99
C GLU A 37 -5.92 -0.81 1.82
N LEU A 38 -5.27 0.35 1.71
CA LEU A 38 -5.40 1.22 0.55
C LEU A 38 -4.96 0.49 -0.74
N LEU A 39 -3.84 -0.22 -0.68
CA LEU A 39 -3.26 -0.96 -1.80
C LEU A 39 -4.15 -2.14 -2.23
N ILE A 40 -4.74 -2.85 -1.27
CA ILE A 40 -5.70 -3.94 -1.50
C ILE A 40 -7.01 -3.42 -2.11
N SER A 41 -7.51 -2.29 -1.62
CA SER A 41 -8.84 -1.77 -1.97
C SER A 41 -8.85 -0.95 -3.25
N ALA A 42 -7.72 -0.38 -3.63
CA ALA A 42 -7.62 0.46 -4.81
C ALA A 42 -7.49 -0.34 -6.10
N VAL A 43 -7.99 0.25 -7.19
CA VAL A 43 -7.79 -0.27 -8.57
C VAL A 43 -8.16 -1.75 -8.71
N ASP A 44 -9.16 -2.19 -7.95
CA ASP A 44 -9.66 -3.57 -7.95
C ASP A 44 -8.55 -4.61 -7.70
N GLY A 45 -7.56 -4.26 -6.86
CA GLY A 45 -6.44 -5.12 -6.49
C GLY A 45 -5.28 -5.12 -7.49
N ARG A 46 -5.37 -4.37 -8.60
CA ARG A 46 -4.32 -4.31 -9.63
C ARG A 46 -2.94 -3.91 -9.08
N LEU A 47 -2.91 -3.08 -8.04
CA LEU A 47 -1.65 -2.66 -7.40
C LEU A 47 -0.96 -3.79 -6.65
N LEU A 48 -1.60 -4.93 -6.42
CA LEU A 48 -0.95 -6.10 -5.80
C LEU A 48 0.01 -6.84 -6.75
N HIS A 49 0.01 -6.51 -8.03
CA HIS A 49 0.80 -7.20 -9.07
C HIS A 49 2.12 -6.50 -9.40
N GLY A 50 2.47 -5.43 -8.68
CA GLY A 50 3.66 -4.64 -8.96
C GLY A 50 4.94 -5.17 -8.31
N PRO A 51 6.12 -4.70 -8.77
CA PRO A 51 7.43 -5.09 -8.22
C PRO A 51 7.63 -4.70 -6.75
N TRP A 52 6.79 -3.79 -6.22
CA TRP A 52 6.78 -3.42 -4.81
C TRP A 52 6.14 -4.48 -3.89
N ILE A 53 5.49 -5.51 -4.42
CA ILE A 53 5.06 -6.65 -3.62
C ILE A 53 6.16 -7.70 -3.65
N ARG A 54 6.73 -8.01 -2.48
CA ARG A 54 7.82 -8.98 -2.32
C ARG A 54 7.27 -10.21 -1.62
N ILE A 55 7.48 -11.37 -2.22
CA ILE A 55 7.14 -12.67 -1.64
C ILE A 55 8.44 -13.41 -1.41
N ALA A 56 8.72 -13.81 -0.17
CA ALA A 56 9.91 -14.55 0.20
C ALA A 56 10.03 -15.81 -0.68
N THR A 57 11.25 -16.24 -0.99
CA THR A 57 11.53 -17.40 -1.87
C THR A 57 10.94 -18.73 -1.39
N ASP A 58 10.59 -18.83 -0.11
CA ASP A 58 9.92 -19.98 0.48
C ASP A 58 8.39 -19.80 0.58
N ASP A 59 7.86 -18.74 -0.04
CA ASP A 59 6.46 -18.28 0.01
C ASP A 59 5.92 -18.04 1.44
N THR A 60 6.79 -17.91 2.44
CA THR A 60 6.37 -17.80 3.85
C THR A 60 6.00 -16.38 4.29
N CYS A 61 6.47 -15.36 3.56
CA CYS A 61 6.30 -13.97 3.92
C CYS A 61 5.99 -13.11 2.70
N THR A 62 4.98 -12.25 2.80
CA THR A 62 4.65 -11.26 1.78
C THR A 62 4.73 -9.87 2.40
N CYS A 63 5.49 -8.96 1.79
CA CYS A 63 5.60 -7.58 2.25
C CYS A 63 5.47 -6.56 1.11
N PHE A 64 5.20 -5.32 1.48
CA PHE A 64 5.16 -4.18 0.58
C PHE A 64 6.44 -3.36 0.73
N ASP A 65 7.26 -3.34 -0.32
CA ASP A 65 8.47 -2.54 -0.44
C ASP A 65 8.13 -1.15 -0.99
N ALA A 66 7.86 -0.22 -0.08
CA ALA A 66 7.44 1.16 -0.38
C ALA A 66 8.46 1.93 -1.25
N THR A 67 9.74 1.58 -1.17
CA THR A 67 10.83 2.27 -1.89
C THR A 67 10.75 2.10 -3.42
N LEU A 68 10.05 1.04 -3.86
CA LEU A 68 9.87 0.74 -5.28
C LEU A 68 8.66 1.45 -5.92
N ALA A 69 7.90 2.23 -5.15
CA ALA A 69 6.68 2.90 -5.62
C ALA A 69 6.92 3.84 -6.81
N ASP A 70 8.05 4.54 -6.84
CA ASP A 70 8.38 5.49 -7.91
C ASP A 70 8.99 4.81 -9.15
N ALA A 71 9.46 3.57 -9.04
CA ALA A 71 10.01 2.80 -10.16
C ALA A 71 8.91 2.20 -11.08
N ALA A 72 7.64 2.49 -10.82
CA ALA A 72 6.49 1.93 -11.54
C ALA A 72 6.29 2.56 -12.94
N GLY A 73 6.83 1.91 -13.98
CA GLY A 73 6.78 2.37 -15.37
C GLY A 73 5.42 2.26 -16.08
N GLU A 74 4.52 1.36 -15.63
CA GLU A 74 3.30 1.00 -16.38
C GLU A 74 1.98 1.49 -15.75
N LEU A 75 2.04 2.33 -14.71
CA LEU A 75 0.85 2.85 -14.04
C LEU A 75 0.32 4.14 -14.70
N SER A 76 -1.01 4.26 -14.74
CA SER A 76 -1.68 5.53 -14.98
C SER A 76 -1.31 6.57 -13.91
N GLY A 77 -1.59 7.85 -14.17
CA GLY A 77 -1.33 8.93 -13.22
C GLY A 77 -2.03 8.72 -11.87
N GLY A 78 -3.29 8.27 -11.88
CA GLY A 78 -4.07 8.01 -10.66
C GLY A 78 -3.54 6.82 -9.86
N GLU A 79 -3.27 5.69 -10.53
CA GLU A 79 -2.68 4.49 -9.91
C GLU A 79 -1.34 4.82 -9.24
N ARG A 80 -0.48 5.61 -9.92
CA ARG A 80 0.80 6.04 -9.37
C ARG A 80 0.64 6.91 -8.12
N ARG A 81 -0.33 7.83 -8.09
CA ARG A 81 -0.60 8.65 -6.89
C ARG A 81 -1.05 7.79 -5.71
N ILE A 82 -1.95 6.83 -5.95
CA ILE A 82 -2.40 5.92 -4.90
C ILE A 82 -1.25 5.07 -4.36
N LEU A 83 -0.43 4.52 -5.24
CA LEU A 83 0.75 3.77 -4.82
C LEU A 83 1.71 4.61 -3.98
N ARG A 84 1.96 5.87 -4.36
CA ARG A 84 2.81 6.80 -3.59
C ARG A 84 2.21 7.16 -2.24
N ILE A 85 0.89 7.34 -2.14
CA ILE A 85 0.21 7.56 -0.86
C ILE A 85 0.34 6.32 0.03
N ALA A 86 0.07 5.12 -0.51
CA ALA A 86 0.22 3.88 0.23
C ALA A 86 1.66 3.68 0.73
N ALA A 87 2.65 3.96 -0.12
CA ALA A 87 4.07 3.93 0.24
C ALA A 87 4.39 4.89 1.40
N SER A 88 3.88 6.12 1.34
CA SER A 88 4.08 7.13 2.38
C SER A 88 3.46 6.77 3.72
N LEU A 89 2.32 6.08 3.70
CA LEU A 89 1.68 5.53 4.91
C LEU A 89 2.46 4.35 5.48
N ALA A 90 2.98 3.48 4.61
CA ALA A 90 3.69 2.27 5.02
C ALA A 90 5.13 2.50 5.48
N ASP A 91 5.80 3.51 4.93
CA ASP A 91 7.18 3.86 5.24
C ASP A 91 7.36 5.39 5.36
N PRO A 92 7.75 5.91 6.55
CA PRO A 92 7.91 7.35 6.77
C PRO A 92 9.02 7.99 5.93
N THR A 93 9.90 7.21 5.31
CA THR A 93 10.94 7.72 4.40
C THR A 93 10.39 8.04 3.00
N CYS A 94 9.24 7.48 2.63
CA CYS A 94 8.58 7.71 1.36
C CYS A 94 7.70 8.97 1.41
N MET A 95 8.30 10.15 1.38
CA MET A 95 7.57 11.42 1.51
C MET A 95 6.80 11.80 0.24
N VAL A 96 5.61 12.38 0.42
CA VAL A 96 4.80 12.94 -0.68
C VAL A 96 4.34 14.36 -0.38
N ALA A 97 4.26 15.19 -1.41
CA ALA A 97 3.54 16.46 -1.34
C ALA A 97 2.04 16.20 -1.55
N LEU A 98 1.20 16.50 -0.56
CA LEU A 98 -0.24 16.23 -0.61
C LEU A 98 -0.92 16.87 -1.83
N ALA A 99 -0.56 18.11 -2.18
CA ALA A 99 -1.12 18.78 -3.35
C ALA A 99 -0.91 17.98 -4.65
N ASP A 100 0.26 17.34 -4.80
CA ASP A 100 0.63 16.59 -6.01
C ASP A 100 -0.05 15.21 -6.09
N VAL A 101 -0.28 14.57 -4.94
CA VAL A 101 -0.91 13.25 -4.88
C VAL A 101 -2.43 13.31 -4.82
N LEU A 102 -3.00 14.45 -4.44
CA LEU A 102 -4.46 14.65 -4.43
C LEU A 102 -5.00 15.17 -5.76
N VAL A 103 -4.22 15.97 -6.50
CA VAL A 103 -4.69 16.53 -7.78
C VAL A 103 -5.06 15.40 -8.74
N GLY A 104 -6.28 15.44 -9.29
CA GLY A 104 -6.74 14.45 -10.28
C GLY A 104 -7.03 13.04 -9.72
N LEU A 105 -7.21 12.89 -8.40
CA LEU A 105 -7.94 11.74 -7.86
C LEU A 105 -9.44 11.88 -8.16
N ASP A 106 -10.09 10.78 -8.53
CA ASP A 106 -11.55 10.72 -8.58
C ASP A 106 -12.15 10.52 -7.17
N ASP A 107 -13.48 10.66 -7.05
CA ASP A 107 -14.19 10.53 -5.77
C ASP A 107 -13.98 9.17 -5.08
N ARG A 108 -13.93 8.07 -5.86
CA ARG A 108 -13.72 6.72 -5.32
C ARG A 108 -12.34 6.63 -4.67
N HIS A 109 -11.29 7.03 -5.38
CA HIS A 109 -9.93 6.98 -4.88
C HIS A 109 -9.71 7.96 -3.71
N ALA A 110 -10.32 9.15 -3.75
CA ALA A 110 -10.26 10.11 -2.64
C ALA A 110 -10.86 9.54 -1.35
N ARG A 111 -12.01 8.85 -1.41
CA ARG A 111 -12.62 8.19 -0.24
C ARG A 111 -11.74 7.09 0.34
N LEU A 112 -11.09 6.29 -0.50
CA LEU A 112 -10.15 5.27 -0.03
C LEU A 112 -8.96 5.90 0.70
N VAL A 113 -8.41 7.00 0.18
CA VAL A 113 -7.33 7.74 0.84
C VAL A 113 -7.78 8.30 2.18
N LEU A 114 -8.97 8.90 2.26
CA LEU A 114 -9.51 9.41 3.53
C LEU A 114 -9.71 8.30 4.57
N ASN A 115 -10.23 7.14 4.15
CA ASN A 115 -10.37 5.98 5.04
C ASN A 115 -9.01 5.47 5.53
N ALA A 116 -8.00 5.42 4.66
CA ALA A 116 -6.64 5.05 5.05
C ALA A 116 -6.04 6.05 6.05
N VAL A 117 -6.21 7.36 5.82
CA VAL A 117 -5.77 8.40 6.77
C VAL A 117 -6.49 8.26 8.12
N ALA A 118 -7.80 8.01 8.12
CA ALA A 118 -8.56 7.77 9.34
C ALA A 118 -8.05 6.52 10.09
N HIS A 119 -7.81 5.41 9.39
CA HIS A 119 -7.21 4.20 9.98
C HIS A 119 -5.84 4.50 10.59
N ALA A 120 -4.95 5.16 9.83
CA ALA A 120 -3.62 5.53 10.31
C ALA A 120 -3.66 6.42 11.56
N ALA A 121 -4.68 7.28 11.67
CA ALA A 121 -4.93 8.12 12.85
C ALA A 121 -5.61 7.37 14.02
N GLY A 122 -5.92 6.09 13.87
CA GLY A 122 -6.64 5.29 14.87
C GLY A 122 -8.13 5.62 14.96
N TRP A 123 -8.68 6.31 13.96
CA TRP A 123 -10.11 6.55 13.83
C TRP A 123 -10.75 5.30 13.22
N SER A 124 -10.92 4.27 14.05
CA SER A 124 -11.78 3.13 13.73
C SER A 124 -13.16 3.69 13.37
N GLY A 125 -13.73 3.27 12.24
CA GLY A 125 -14.99 3.81 11.69
C GLY A 125 -16.17 3.71 12.65
N ALA A 126 -16.24 4.59 13.65
CA ALA A 126 -17.46 5.04 14.26
C ALA A 126 -18.05 6.05 13.28
N VAL A 127 -18.90 5.56 12.39
CA VAL A 127 -19.90 6.38 11.72
C VAL A 127 -20.54 7.25 12.80
N ALA A 128 -20.25 8.54 12.81
CA ALA A 128 -21.08 9.51 13.48
C ALA A 128 -22.42 9.49 12.73
N THR A 129 -23.36 8.69 13.21
CA THR A 129 -24.75 8.81 12.82
C THR A 129 -25.23 10.17 13.33
N SER A 130 -25.49 11.09 12.41
CA SER A 130 -26.31 12.28 12.64
C SER A 130 -27.14 12.52 11.40
#